data_AF-A0A1B8EMZ6-F1
#
_entry.id   AF-A0A1B8EMZ6-F1
#
_cell.length_a   1.000
_cell.length_b   1.000
_cell.length_c   1.000
_cell.angle_alpha   90.00
_cell.angle_beta   90.00
_cell.angle_gamma   90.00
#
_symmetry.space_group_name_H-M   'P 1'
#
loop_
_entity.id
_entity.type
_entity.pdbx_description
1 polymer ?
#
loop_
_entity_poly.entity_id
_entity_poly.type
_entity_poly.pdbx_seq_one_letter_code
_entity_poly.pdbx_strand_id
1 'polypeptide(L)'
;MPACRYLLFGTYDIFHVLLNRSALSPDGPATAPVVEFVQNYFPASRVTPEFQKQVEEDFVRFDGIYKKGAKGNLSWASGWVLEDQEHESIKGEMAKCFFIARGWESMDCFEQSLQNDAYKEAIPILFAWNAPWKMWHIERKVLTGIEVAA
;
A
#
# COMPACT_ATOMS: atom_id res chain seq x y z
N MET A 1 11.40 29.22 -17.10
CA MET A 1 10.99 27.90 -17.63
C MET A 1 9.54 27.68 -17.21
N PRO A 2 8.63 27.33 -18.14
CA PRO A 2 7.21 27.42 -17.89
C PRO A 2 6.73 26.24 -17.04
N ALA A 3 5.86 26.57 -16.09
CA ALA A 3 5.21 25.63 -15.19
C ALA A 3 4.39 24.60 -15.98
N CYS A 4 4.58 23.32 -15.66
CA CYS A 4 3.61 22.26 -15.96
C CYS A 4 2.30 22.58 -15.23
N ARG A 5 1.44 23.34 -15.89
CA ARG A 5 0.14 23.79 -15.37
C ARG A 5 -0.98 23.46 -16.36
N TYR A 6 -1.08 22.21 -16.81
CA TYR A 6 -2.22 21.61 -17.52
C TYR A 6 -2.02 20.09 -17.38
N LEU A 7 -2.86 19.23 -16.82
CA LEU A 7 -4.29 19.20 -16.54
C LEU A 7 -4.47 18.38 -15.26
N LEU A 8 -5.12 18.94 -14.25
CA LEU A 8 -5.56 18.18 -13.08
C LEU A 8 -7.00 18.62 -12.76
N PHE A 9 -7.97 18.12 -13.53
CA PHE A 9 -9.40 18.29 -13.24
C PHE A 9 -9.92 17.00 -12.59
N GLY A 10 -10.00 17.02 -11.27
CA GLY A 10 -10.49 15.97 -10.38
C GLY A 10 -10.26 16.40 -8.93
N THR A 11 -11.03 15.87 -7.97
CA THR A 11 -10.63 15.96 -6.56
C THR A 11 -9.42 15.06 -6.35
N TYR A 12 -8.27 15.64 -5.98
CA TYR A 12 -7.06 14.88 -5.69
C TYR A 12 -6.96 14.68 -4.19
N ASP A 13 -6.93 13.42 -3.78
CA ASP A 13 -6.58 13.06 -2.41
C ASP A 13 -5.05 13.06 -2.32
N ILE A 14 -4.50 14.11 -1.71
CA ILE A 14 -3.07 14.21 -1.40
C ILE A 14 -2.91 13.93 0.09
N PHE A 15 -2.01 13.01 0.43
CA PHE A 15 -1.72 12.65 1.81
C PHE A 15 -0.23 12.36 1.98
N HIS A 16 0.25 12.51 3.21
CA HIS A 16 1.65 12.25 3.56
C HIS A 16 1.76 11.01 4.43
N VAL A 17 2.76 10.18 4.15
CA VAL A 17 3.02 8.95 4.93
C VAL A 17 4.48 8.94 5.35
N LEU A 18 4.72 8.73 6.65
CA LEU A 18 6.05 8.41 7.13
C LEU A 18 6.26 6.89 7.04
N LEU A 19 6.90 6.45 5.96
CA LEU A 19 7.15 5.04 5.72
C LEU A 19 8.28 4.51 6.61
N ASN A 20 8.13 3.27 7.06
CA ASN A 20 9.14 2.53 7.84
C ASN A 20 10.46 2.28 7.08
N ARG A 21 10.44 2.45 5.75
CA ARG A 21 11.62 2.45 4.87
C ARG A 21 11.35 3.26 3.61
N SER A 22 12.41 3.60 2.88
CA SER A 22 12.28 4.30 1.61
C SER A 22 11.51 3.46 0.57
N ALA A 23 10.43 4.02 0.00
CA ALA A 23 9.73 3.42 -1.13
C ALA A 23 10.49 3.55 -2.46
N LEU A 24 11.37 4.56 -2.57
CA LEU A 24 12.02 4.98 -3.82
C LEU A 24 13.50 4.56 -3.90
N SER A 25 14.02 3.85 -2.90
CA SER A 25 15.33 3.19 -3.00
C SER A 25 15.35 2.19 -4.15
N PRO A 26 16.53 1.80 -4.69
CA PRO A 26 16.62 0.79 -5.76
C PRO A 26 15.81 -0.48 -5.48
N ASP A 27 15.79 -0.95 -4.22
CA ASP A 27 15.04 -2.13 -3.78
C ASP A 27 13.69 -1.79 -3.12
N GLY A 28 13.20 -0.56 -3.30
CA GLY A 28 11.96 -0.07 -2.70
C GLY A 28 10.72 -0.52 -3.48
N PRO A 29 9.54 -0.65 -2.84
CA PRO A 29 8.34 -1.14 -3.50
C PRO A 29 7.91 -0.29 -4.70
N ALA A 30 8.17 1.02 -4.71
CA ALA A 30 7.75 1.90 -5.79
C ALA A 30 8.62 1.76 -7.06
N THR A 31 9.74 1.02 -7.01
CA THR A 31 10.57 0.71 -8.18
C THR A 31 10.17 -0.59 -8.87
N ALA A 32 9.25 -1.37 -8.31
CA ALA A 32 8.78 -2.64 -8.87
C ALA A 32 7.99 -2.48 -10.17
N PRO A 33 7.97 -3.49 -11.06
CA PRO A 33 7.10 -3.49 -12.25
C PRO A 33 5.62 -3.28 -11.94
N VAL A 34 5.14 -3.85 -10.84
CA VAL A 34 3.79 -3.63 -10.33
C VAL A 34 3.87 -3.20 -8.87
N VAL A 35 3.12 -2.16 -8.51
CA VAL A 35 3.02 -1.69 -7.13
C VAL A 35 1.59 -1.83 -6.65
N GLU A 36 1.40 -2.66 -5.64
CA GLU A 36 0.19 -2.77 -4.84
C GLU A 36 0.20 -1.68 -3.76
N PHE A 37 -0.92 -1.00 -3.61
CA PHE A 37 -1.15 -0.06 -2.53
C PHE A 37 -2.39 -0.48 -1.75
N VAL A 38 -2.31 -0.39 -0.42
CA VAL A 38 -3.43 -0.68 0.48
C VAL A 38 -3.58 0.45 1.49
N GLN A 39 -4.79 0.95 1.65
CA GLN A 39 -5.19 1.87 2.71
C GLN A 39 -6.18 1.14 3.62
N ASN A 40 -5.89 1.12 4.93
CA ASN A 40 -6.77 0.57 5.96
C ASN A 40 -7.21 1.70 6.88
N TYR A 41 -8.51 1.86 7.07
CA TYR A 41 -9.06 3.01 7.77
C TYR A 41 -9.63 2.61 9.13
N PHE A 42 -9.22 3.35 10.15
CA PHE A 42 -9.64 3.14 11.53
C PHE A 42 -10.28 4.42 12.06
N PRO A 43 -11.32 4.33 12.91
CA PRO A 43 -11.85 5.51 13.60
C PRO A 43 -10.73 6.21 14.39
N ALA A 44 -10.55 7.53 14.20
CA ALA A 44 -9.43 8.27 14.78
C ALA A 44 -9.40 8.16 16.33
N SER A 45 -10.58 8.10 16.96
CA SER A 45 -10.71 7.91 18.41
C SER A 45 -10.11 6.58 18.93
N ARG A 46 -10.00 5.55 18.08
CA ARG A 46 -9.43 4.24 18.43
C ARG A 46 -7.90 4.20 18.28
N VAL A 47 -7.32 5.08 17.46
CA VAL A 47 -5.90 5.00 17.08
C VAL A 47 -5.02 5.68 18.12
N THR A 48 -4.72 4.95 19.19
CA THR A 48 -3.67 5.30 20.17
C THR A 48 -2.30 4.81 19.69
N PRO A 49 -1.18 5.28 20.27
CA PRO A 49 0.15 4.76 19.95
C PRO A 49 0.28 3.23 20.12
N GLU A 50 -0.35 2.66 21.14
CA GLU A 50 -0.36 1.21 21.38
C GLU A 50 -1.14 0.48 20.28
N PHE A 51 -2.27 1.05 19.85
CA PHE A 51 -3.03 0.53 18.72
C PHE A 51 -2.23 0.58 17.43
N GLN A 52 -1.52 1.69 17.18
CA GLN A 52 -0.66 1.84 16.00
C GLN A 52 0.41 0.76 15.95
N LYS A 53 1.10 0.56 17.08
CA LYS A 53 2.11 -0.48 17.23
C LYS A 53 1.54 -1.88 17.01
N GLN A 54 0.35 -2.18 17.55
CA GLN A 54 -0.32 -3.47 17.35
C GLN A 54 -0.58 -3.74 15.86
N VAL A 55 -1.12 -2.78 15.12
CA VAL A 55 -1.40 -2.91 13.68
C VAL A 55 -0.10 -3.12 12.89
N GLU A 56 0.98 -2.41 13.23
CA GLU A 56 2.29 -2.59 12.61
C GLU A 56 2.86 -3.99 12.87
N GLU A 57 2.80 -4.47 14.12
CA GLU A 57 3.26 -5.82 14.50
C GLU A 57 2.43 -6.92 13.84
N ASP A 58 1.11 -6.73 13.77
CA ASP A 58 0.20 -7.64 13.07
C ASP A 58 0.55 -7.72 11.58
N PHE A 59 0.83 -6.59 10.93
CA PHE A 59 1.22 -6.58 9.53
C PHE A 59 2.57 -7.27 9.28
N VAL A 60 3.55 -7.04 10.15
CA VAL A 60 4.84 -7.73 10.09
C VAL A 60 4.67 -9.24 10.27
N ARG A 61 3.79 -9.66 11.18
CA ARG A 61 3.46 -11.08 11.39
C ARG A 61 2.78 -11.67 10.16
N PHE A 62 1.81 -10.97 9.59
CA PHE A 62 1.15 -11.35 8.34
C PHE A 62 2.18 -11.56 7.23
N ASP A 63 3.05 -10.59 6.97
CA ASP A 63 4.07 -10.66 5.92
C ASP A 63 5.05 -11.82 6.16
N GLY A 64 5.44 -12.06 7.43
CA GLY A 64 6.33 -13.16 7.80
C GLY A 64 5.80 -14.54 7.44
N ILE A 65 4.49 -14.73 7.46
CA ILE A 65 3.82 -15.97 7.02
C ILE A 65 3.63 -15.93 5.51
N TYR A 66 3.00 -14.87 5.00
CA TYR A 66 2.60 -14.68 3.61
C TYR A 66 3.77 -14.82 2.62
N LYS A 67 4.93 -14.22 2.94
CA LYS A 67 6.10 -14.21 2.05
C LYS A 67 6.66 -15.60 1.72
N LYS A 68 6.33 -16.62 2.53
CA LYS A 68 6.74 -18.01 2.27
C LYS A 68 6.11 -18.58 1.01
N GLY A 69 4.92 -18.09 0.65
CA GLY A 69 4.17 -18.50 -0.56
C GLY A 69 4.13 -17.45 -1.67
N ALA A 70 4.42 -16.18 -1.35
CA ALA A 70 4.33 -15.05 -2.29
C ALA A 70 5.54 -14.97 -3.24
N LYS A 71 5.57 -15.82 -4.27
CA LYS A 71 6.58 -15.74 -5.34
C LYS A 71 6.46 -14.43 -6.12
N GLY A 72 7.59 -13.83 -6.49
CA GLY A 72 7.63 -12.55 -7.21
C GLY A 72 7.31 -11.31 -6.34
N ASN A 73 7.18 -11.48 -5.02
CA ASN A 73 7.17 -10.37 -4.07
C ASN A 73 8.60 -9.81 -3.92
N LEU A 74 8.77 -8.51 -4.17
CA LEU A 74 10.09 -7.85 -4.16
C LEU A 74 10.37 -7.18 -2.82
N SER A 75 9.52 -6.25 -2.41
CA SER A 75 9.65 -5.53 -1.14
C SER A 75 8.34 -4.86 -0.75
N TRP A 76 8.25 -4.38 0.48
CA TRP A 76 7.11 -3.60 0.95
C TRP A 76 7.56 -2.50 1.91
N ALA A 77 6.77 -1.44 2.02
CA ALA A 77 6.91 -0.37 3.00
C ALA A 77 5.52 -0.04 3.56
N SER A 78 5.46 0.38 4.82
CA SER A 78 4.19 0.79 5.45
C SER A 78 4.38 1.99 6.37
N GLY A 79 3.29 2.65 6.71
CA GLY A 79 3.29 3.75 7.66
C GLY A 79 1.91 4.33 7.88
N TRP A 80 1.79 5.17 8.89
CA TRP A 80 0.57 5.93 9.16
C TRP A 80 0.51 7.18 8.29
N VAL A 81 -0.65 7.44 7.71
CA VAL A 81 -0.95 8.72 7.09
C VAL A 81 -0.98 9.79 8.19
N LEU A 82 -0.34 10.93 7.93
CA LEU A 82 -0.25 12.01 8.91
C LEU A 82 -1.60 12.68 9.13
N GLU A 83 -2.34 12.90 8.06
CA GLU A 83 -3.66 13.52 8.04
C GLU A 83 -4.78 12.56 8.45
N ASP A 84 -5.74 13.10 9.22
CA ASP A 84 -7.04 12.48 9.39
C ASP A 84 -7.85 12.63 8.09
N GLN A 85 -8.57 11.58 7.69
CA GLN A 85 -9.34 11.55 6.44
C GLN A 85 -10.82 11.32 6.70
N GLU A 86 -11.67 11.91 5.88
CA GLU A 86 -13.08 11.48 5.82
C GLU A 86 -13.16 10.10 5.16
N HIS A 87 -14.02 9.22 5.68
CA HIS A 87 -14.24 7.91 5.08
C HIS A 87 -15.72 7.53 5.20
N GLU A 88 -16.36 7.14 4.10
CA GLU A 88 -17.80 6.89 4.01
C GLU A 88 -18.32 5.86 5.03
N SER A 89 -17.51 4.84 5.34
CA SER A 89 -17.84 3.78 6.30
C SER A 89 -17.63 4.15 7.78
N ILE A 90 -17.00 5.29 8.09
CA ILE A 90 -16.74 5.75 9.46
C ILE A 90 -17.60 7.00 9.70
N LYS A 91 -18.69 6.83 10.46
CA LYS A 91 -19.70 7.88 10.67
C LYS A 91 -19.46 8.61 11.98
N GLY A 92 -19.51 9.94 11.93
CA GLY A 92 -19.47 10.79 13.12
C GLY A 92 -18.06 11.09 13.65
N GLU A 93 -17.02 10.60 12.98
CA GLU A 93 -15.63 10.94 13.28
C GLU A 93 -14.73 10.79 12.04
N MET A 94 -13.53 11.37 12.10
CA MET A 94 -12.50 11.19 11.08
C MET A 94 -11.83 9.83 11.19
N ALA A 95 -11.14 9.42 10.12
CA ALA A 95 -10.40 8.18 10.05
C ALA A 95 -8.89 8.42 10.06
N LYS A 96 -8.16 7.56 10.78
CA LYS A 96 -6.71 7.38 10.64
C LYS A 96 -6.43 6.24 9.67
N CYS A 97 -5.47 6.42 8.77
CA CYS A 97 -5.16 5.45 7.74
C CYS A 97 -3.79 4.79 7.96
N PHE A 98 -3.75 3.46 7.95
CA PHE A 98 -2.52 2.68 7.83
C PHE A 98 -2.31 2.30 6.36
N PHE A 99 -1.21 2.79 5.79
CA PHE A 99 -0.86 2.67 4.38
C PHE A 99 0.23 1.62 4.18
N ILE A 100 0.08 0.82 3.12
CA ILE A 100 1.05 -0.19 2.69
C ILE A 100 1.31 0.00 1.20
N ALA A 101 2.58 -0.10 0.80
CA ALA A 101 3.01 -0.24 -0.59
C ALA A 101 3.82 -1.54 -0.72
N ARG A 102 3.49 -2.39 -1.69
CA ARG A 102 4.20 -3.64 -1.98
C ARG A 102 4.54 -3.76 -3.46
N GLY A 103 5.77 -4.14 -3.73
CA GLY A 103 6.29 -4.34 -5.08
C GLY A 103 6.18 -5.79 -5.54
N TRP A 104 5.73 -5.99 -6.77
CA TRP A 104 5.56 -7.27 -7.44
C TRP A 104 6.28 -7.29 -8.80
N GLU A 105 6.79 -8.46 -9.18
CA GLU A 105 7.37 -8.69 -10.52
C GLU A 105 6.33 -8.58 -11.64
N SER A 106 5.08 -8.95 -11.37
CA SER A 106 3.96 -8.86 -12.32
C SER A 106 2.61 -8.95 -11.59
N MET A 107 1.51 -8.61 -12.28
CA MET A 107 0.16 -8.82 -11.76
C MET A 107 -0.12 -10.32 -11.52
N ASP A 108 0.35 -11.21 -12.42
CA ASP A 108 0.20 -12.66 -12.26
C ASP A 108 0.85 -13.17 -10.97
N CYS A 109 2.01 -12.64 -10.59
CA CYS A 109 2.66 -12.97 -9.32
C CYS A 109 1.80 -12.59 -8.12
N PHE A 110 1.21 -11.39 -8.13
CA PHE A 110 0.25 -10.97 -7.11
C PHE A 110 -0.97 -11.91 -7.09
N GLU A 111 -1.61 -12.16 -8.21
CA GLU A 111 -2.83 -12.99 -8.26
C GLU A 111 -2.58 -14.42 -7.75
N GLN A 112 -1.45 -15.02 -8.13
CA GLN A 112 -1.05 -16.34 -7.65
C GLN A 112 -0.70 -16.34 -6.16
N SER A 113 -0.16 -15.23 -5.64
CA SER A 113 0.16 -15.10 -4.22
C SER A 113 -1.08 -15.15 -3.31
N LEU A 114 -2.27 -14.87 -3.84
CA LEU A 114 -3.54 -15.01 -3.10
C LEU A 114 -4.07 -16.45 -3.07
N GLN A 115 -3.54 -17.35 -3.89
CA GLN A 115 -4.06 -18.72 -4.04
C GLN A 115 -3.35 -19.75 -3.15
N ASN A 116 -2.22 -19.38 -2.52
CA ASN A 116 -1.42 -20.30 -1.72
C ASN A 116 -1.93 -20.43 -0.27
N ASP A 117 -1.53 -21.51 0.40
CA ASP A 117 -1.99 -21.79 1.77
C ASP A 117 -1.40 -20.83 2.81
N ALA A 118 -0.22 -20.26 2.56
CA ALA A 118 0.38 -19.27 3.46
C ALA A 118 -0.45 -17.97 3.49
N TYR A 119 -1.07 -17.57 2.38
CA TYR A 119 -2.04 -16.48 2.36
C TYR A 119 -3.28 -16.81 3.20
N LYS A 120 -3.86 -18.00 3.02
CA LYS A 120 -5.04 -18.45 3.80
C LYS A 120 -4.76 -18.48 5.31
N GLU A 121 -3.55 -18.87 5.69
CA GLU A 121 -3.09 -18.86 7.08
C GLU A 121 -2.91 -17.43 7.62
N ALA A 122 -2.35 -16.53 6.80
CA ALA A 122 -1.97 -15.18 7.23
C ALA A 122 -3.14 -14.19 7.24
N ILE A 123 -4.02 -14.22 6.23
CA ILE A 123 -5.05 -13.19 6.01
C ILE A 123 -6.02 -12.97 7.20
N PRO A 124 -6.37 -13.98 8.03
CA PRO A 124 -7.20 -13.74 9.20
C PRO A 124 -6.64 -12.71 10.18
N ILE A 125 -5.31 -12.52 10.22
CA ILE A 125 -4.66 -11.49 11.04
C ILE A 125 -5.16 -10.09 10.62
N LEU A 126 -5.18 -9.81 9.31
CA LEU A 126 -5.62 -8.52 8.79
C LEU A 126 -7.14 -8.36 8.89
N PHE A 127 -7.92 -9.43 8.68
CA PHE A 127 -9.37 -9.38 8.86
C PHE A 127 -9.80 -9.13 10.31
N ALA A 128 -8.98 -9.52 11.29
CA ALA A 128 -9.23 -9.24 12.70
C ALA A 128 -9.20 -7.73 13.03
N TRP A 129 -8.61 -6.90 12.16
CA TRP A 129 -8.66 -5.43 12.29
C TRP A 129 -10.08 -4.89 12.21
N ASN A 130 -10.97 -5.60 11.50
CA ASN A 130 -12.36 -5.20 11.23
C ASN A 130 -12.44 -3.76 10.70
N ALA A 131 -11.57 -3.44 9.75
CA ALA A 131 -11.40 -2.12 9.18
C ALA A 131 -11.79 -2.12 7.70
N PRO A 132 -12.48 -1.08 7.20
CA PRO A 132 -12.61 -0.87 5.76
C PRO A 132 -11.22 -0.63 5.15
N TRP A 133 -11.04 -1.15 3.94
CA TRP A 133 -9.79 -1.01 3.21
C TRP A 133 -10.03 -0.80 1.73
N LYS A 134 -9.05 -0.17 1.08
CA LYS A 134 -8.99 0.04 -0.37
C LYS A 134 -7.65 -0.47 -0.86
N MET A 135 -7.67 -1.26 -1.93
CA MET A 135 -6.47 -1.73 -2.61
C MET A 135 -6.52 -1.33 -4.08
N TRP A 136 -5.38 -0.95 -4.62
CA TRP A 136 -5.21 -0.74 -6.05
C TRP A 136 -3.79 -1.09 -6.48
N HIS A 137 -3.64 -1.33 -7.78
CA HIS A 137 -2.35 -1.66 -8.39
C HIS A 137 -1.97 -0.61 -9.42
N ILE A 138 -0.67 -0.31 -9.52
CA ILE A 138 -0.10 0.50 -10.59
C ILE A 138 0.94 -0.35 -11.31
N GLU A 139 0.67 -0.64 -12.59
CA GLU A 139 1.64 -1.26 -13.48
C GLU A 139 2.54 -0.19 -14.10
N ARG A 140 3.85 -0.32 -13.90
CA ARG A 140 4.86 0.54 -14.51
C ARG A 140 5.17 0.03 -15.91
N LYS A 141 4.51 0.61 -16.91
CA LYS A 141 4.85 0.39 -18.31
C LYS A 141 6.09 1.20 -18.67
N VAL A 142 7.20 0.52 -18.93
CA VAL A 142 8.35 1.15 -19.61
C VAL A 142 7.95 1.33 -21.06
N LEU A 143 7.80 2.58 -21.51
CA LEU A 143 7.59 2.87 -22.93
C LEU A 143 8.90 2.57 -23.67
N THR A 144 9.06 1.36 -24.17
CA THR A 144 10.15 1.01 -25.10
C THR A 144 9.83 1.61 -26.45
N GLY A 145 10.34 2.82 -26.72
CA GLY A 145 10.20 3.44 -28.04
C GLY A 145 10.35 4.96 -28.07
N ILE A 146 11.52 5.48 -27.69
CA ILE A 146 12.04 6.69 -28.35
C ILE A 146 13.41 6.29 -28.88
N GLU A 147 13.43 5.80 -30.12
CA GLU A 147 14.65 5.87 -30.93
C GLU A 147 14.95 7.36 -31.11
N VAL A 148 15.92 7.87 -30.37
CA VAL A 148 16.54 9.15 -30.71
C VAL A 148 17.47 8.84 -31.88
N ALA A 149 16.93 8.93 -33.10
CA ALA A 149 17.77 9.05 -34.27
C ALA A 149 18.53 10.37 -34.17
N ALA A 150 19.85 10.28 -33.98
CA ALA A 150 20.82 11.33 -34.26
C ALA A 150 22.02 10.70 -34.95
#